data_AF-A0A1I2DX51-F1
#
_entry.id   AF-A0A1I2DX51-F1
#
_cell.length_a   1.000
_cell.length_b   1.000
_cell.length_c   1.000
_cell.angle_alpha   90.00
_cell.angle_beta   90.00
_cell.angle_gamma   90.00
#
_symmetry.space_group_name_H-M   'P 1'
#
loop_
_entity.id
_entity.type
_entity.pdbx_description
1 polymer ?
#
loop_
_entity_poly.entity_id
_entity_poly.type
_entity_poly.pdbx_seq_one_letter_code
_entity_poly.pdbx_strand_id
1 'polypeptide(L)'
;MQPVDAFPPREAPAGQPGDAAPESPAAVPPQAPAAFAYPAVDPGFPALGLDELLAAHANLLSRIKICYGTDRPTFERDVLPLVRRYAAFVHLLPATPANYFNVPGGLLQVGLETAFFALQGTDAHIFSGRATITTRRHLEPRWRLATFIAGLCAEVHRTLGQVIVTDHAGSEWQPYLLGLHPWLSQHAVTRYYLKWIPNAPDSPGLSLFVLPQIVPVETLQHLAQGNTVVVPHMMASLSGMPLYREHNILAELVRRSAALVIDRFLKASADRYGKPQLGSHLERYLVDALRRLVATHPAWLPNSERSRVWYGRDGLFLVWPNAAADVRKLLEADQLPGVPKAPETMLEVLLGAGVFETRADGKPLWTIAPPGAKTPLEAVKLAAAAAVLAGLEPRPEPLADALAAELGAAPEGSAAPTPTPTPAHSRAPGPLPAASPRAEPHQLELPVSALGAAGPGTPAPETGERAADTGGPQSTVQGASASDASSAAQADPPVAPSLALHAPMRLAPHVRAALVDIVDALNTGSAAPMAAATPAGLFVALAEFERRHVEPSLALRALREARMLAGGGDGPAPTSTWVFGGEACLGLTIAPPFVSGMEPAADAGSGNR
;
A
#
# COMPACT_ATOMS: atom_id res chain seq x y z
N MET A 1 8.55 28.09 -77.32
CA MET A 1 9.38 29.31 -77.25
C MET A 1 10.03 29.37 -75.88
N GLN A 2 11.36 29.25 -75.86
CA GLN A 2 12.26 29.90 -74.88
C GLN A 2 12.84 31.15 -75.60
N PRO A 3 13.69 31.98 -74.95
CA PRO A 3 13.82 32.35 -73.53
C PRO A 3 13.69 33.90 -73.38
N VAL A 4 14.11 34.50 -72.25
CA VAL A 4 15.12 35.60 -72.23
C VAL A 4 15.80 35.65 -70.84
N ASP A 5 17.13 35.81 -70.81
CA ASP A 5 17.93 36.25 -69.65
C ASP A 5 18.62 37.59 -69.98
N ALA A 6 18.71 38.53 -69.01
CA ALA A 6 19.67 39.65 -68.98
C ALA A 6 19.63 40.31 -67.58
N PHE A 7 20.65 40.25 -66.72
CA PHE A 7 22.04 40.80 -66.71
C PHE A 7 22.20 42.21 -66.06
N PRO A 8 23.36 42.52 -65.40
CA PRO A 8 23.56 43.63 -64.46
C PRO A 8 24.51 44.70 -65.10
N PRO A 9 25.48 45.39 -64.43
CA PRO A 9 25.70 45.77 -63.01
C PRO A 9 25.99 47.29 -62.83
N ARG A 10 26.47 47.74 -61.65
CA ARG A 10 27.46 48.86 -61.61
C ARG A 10 28.37 48.93 -60.37
N GLU A 11 29.57 49.45 -60.62
CA GLU A 11 30.79 49.40 -59.79
C GLU A 11 30.84 50.34 -58.56
N ALA A 12 31.81 50.08 -57.67
CA ALA A 12 32.41 51.07 -56.75
C ALA A 12 33.71 51.64 -57.35
N PRO A 13 34.25 52.79 -56.89
CA PRO A 13 35.21 52.82 -55.76
C PRO A 13 35.02 54.10 -54.89
N ALA A 14 35.92 54.65 -54.05
CA ALA A 14 37.33 54.42 -53.68
C ALA A 14 37.62 55.01 -52.27
N GLY A 15 38.83 54.80 -51.70
CA GLY A 15 39.40 55.69 -50.66
C GLY A 15 40.15 55.01 -49.50
N GLN A 16 41.48 55.13 -49.50
CA GLN A 16 42.43 54.78 -48.42
C GLN A 16 43.34 56.01 -48.15
N PRO A 17 44.21 56.03 -47.12
CA PRO A 17 44.15 55.42 -45.78
C PRO A 17 44.46 56.47 -44.67
N GLY A 18 44.58 56.03 -43.41
CA GLY A 18 45.19 56.83 -42.32
C GLY A 18 45.60 55.92 -41.15
N ASP A 19 46.85 56.04 -40.70
CA ASP A 19 47.47 55.14 -39.69
C ASP A 19 47.80 55.90 -38.40
N ALA A 20 47.41 55.34 -37.25
CA ALA A 20 47.79 55.78 -35.90
C ALA A 20 47.38 54.74 -34.83
N ALA A 21 48.35 53.96 -34.35
CA ALA A 21 48.33 53.37 -33.01
C ALA A 21 49.12 54.28 -32.03
N PRO A 22 49.14 54.05 -30.70
CA PRO A 22 48.50 52.98 -29.93
C PRO A 22 47.72 53.45 -28.66
N GLU A 23 46.84 52.60 -28.12
CA GLU A 23 46.72 52.41 -26.66
C GLU A 23 45.89 51.15 -26.28
N SER A 24 46.18 50.59 -25.10
CA SER A 24 45.50 49.43 -24.49
C SER A 24 46.04 49.26 -23.04
N PRO A 25 45.29 48.74 -22.05
CA PRO A 25 43.95 48.13 -22.12
C PRO A 25 42.89 48.81 -21.22
N ALA A 26 41.61 48.59 -21.51
CA ALA A 26 40.51 48.97 -20.62
C ALA A 26 39.35 47.95 -20.61
N ALA A 27 39.00 47.50 -19.40
CA ALA A 27 37.74 46.86 -18.96
C ALA A 27 36.99 45.90 -19.90
N VAL A 28 36.91 44.63 -19.49
CA VAL A 28 35.85 43.71 -19.92
C VAL A 28 34.49 44.23 -19.40
N PRO A 29 33.49 44.49 -20.27
CA PRO A 29 32.14 44.82 -19.81
C PRO A 29 31.46 43.59 -19.19
N PRO A 30 30.62 43.76 -18.15
CA PRO A 30 29.99 42.63 -17.47
C PRO A 30 29.05 41.85 -18.39
N GLN A 31 28.99 40.54 -18.20
CA GLN A 31 28.02 39.68 -18.88
C GLN A 31 26.59 40.18 -18.61
N ALA A 32 25.80 40.34 -19.68
CA ALA A 32 24.39 40.65 -19.54
C ALA A 32 23.67 39.55 -18.74
N PRO A 33 22.71 39.89 -17.86
CA PRO A 33 21.97 38.89 -17.09
C PRO A 33 21.29 37.90 -18.04
N ALA A 34 21.35 36.61 -17.71
CA ALA A 34 20.87 35.54 -18.57
C ALA A 34 19.42 35.80 -19.03
N ALA A 35 19.22 35.83 -20.35
CA ALA A 35 17.90 36.00 -20.94
C ALA A 35 16.94 34.92 -20.41
N PHE A 36 15.68 35.31 -20.14
CA PHE A 36 14.67 34.50 -19.46
C PHE A 36 14.60 33.05 -19.99
N ALA A 37 15.27 32.14 -19.29
CA ALA A 37 15.29 30.73 -19.62
C ALA A 37 13.95 30.10 -19.23
N TYR A 38 13.07 29.91 -20.22
CA TYR A 38 11.85 29.11 -20.06
C TYR A 38 12.23 27.67 -19.67
N PRO A 39 11.81 27.16 -18.50
CA PRO A 39 11.86 25.74 -18.21
C PRO A 39 10.61 25.07 -18.83
N ALA A 40 10.70 23.90 -19.45
CA ALA A 40 11.82 23.29 -20.16
C ALA A 40 11.18 22.43 -21.27
N VAL A 41 11.93 22.08 -22.33
CA VAL A 41 11.46 21.00 -23.22
C VAL A 41 11.41 19.72 -22.37
N ASP A 42 10.28 19.01 -22.39
CA ASP A 42 10.17 17.71 -21.71
C ASP A 42 11.34 16.82 -22.18
N PRO A 43 12.22 16.35 -21.27
CA PRO A 43 13.33 15.50 -21.66
C PRO A 43 12.84 14.14 -22.18
N GLY A 44 11.62 13.72 -21.88
CA GLY A 44 11.10 12.40 -22.20
C GLY A 44 11.88 11.27 -21.48
N PHE A 45 11.44 10.04 -21.71
CA PHE A 45 12.04 8.83 -21.17
C PHE A 45 13.11 8.30 -22.13
N PRO A 46 14.33 7.94 -21.67
CA PRO A 46 15.29 7.24 -22.52
C PRO A 46 14.79 5.83 -22.84
N ALA A 47 15.09 5.31 -24.03
CA ALA A 47 14.97 3.88 -24.32
C ALA A 47 16.19 3.16 -23.73
N LEU A 48 15.97 2.22 -22.80
CA LEU A 48 17.04 1.49 -22.09
C LEU A 48 16.99 0.01 -22.44
N GLY A 49 18.14 -0.66 -22.30
CA GLY A 49 18.22 -2.11 -22.52
C GLY A 49 17.50 -2.89 -21.41
N LEU A 50 16.84 -4.00 -21.74
CA LEU A 50 16.15 -4.84 -20.74
C LEU A 50 17.06 -5.28 -19.58
N ASP A 51 18.34 -5.54 -19.85
CA ASP A 51 19.29 -5.96 -18.81
C ASP A 51 19.69 -4.81 -17.88
N GLU A 52 19.69 -3.56 -18.35
CA GLU A 52 19.90 -2.36 -17.54
C GLU A 52 18.70 -2.11 -16.61
N LEU A 53 17.48 -2.19 -17.17
CA LEU A 53 16.23 -2.08 -16.41
C LEU A 53 16.14 -3.16 -15.31
N LEU A 54 16.52 -4.39 -15.62
CA LEU A 54 16.45 -5.50 -14.66
C LEU A 54 17.61 -5.48 -13.66
N ALA A 55 18.77 -4.90 -14.00
CA ALA A 55 19.86 -4.66 -13.05
C ALA A 55 19.41 -3.70 -11.94
N ALA A 56 18.68 -2.63 -12.26
CA ALA A 56 18.11 -1.72 -11.27
C ALA A 56 17.17 -2.42 -10.26
N HIS A 57 16.54 -3.55 -10.65
CA HIS A 57 15.67 -4.36 -9.80
C HIS A 57 16.34 -5.64 -9.24
N ALA A 58 17.65 -5.84 -9.42
CA ALA A 58 18.34 -7.10 -9.08
C ALA A 58 18.15 -7.58 -7.63
N ASN A 59 18.07 -6.65 -6.66
CA ASN A 59 17.78 -6.96 -5.26
C ASN A 59 16.37 -7.54 -5.05
N LEU A 60 15.37 -7.03 -5.78
CA LEU A 60 14.00 -7.54 -5.73
C LEU A 60 13.89 -8.88 -6.47
N LEU A 61 14.53 -9.01 -7.63
CA LEU A 61 14.59 -10.28 -8.37
C LEU A 61 15.27 -11.41 -7.56
N SER A 62 16.31 -11.07 -6.80
CA SER A 62 16.97 -12.02 -5.88
C SER A 62 16.03 -12.47 -4.75
N ARG A 63 15.24 -11.56 -4.19
CA ARG A 63 14.19 -11.90 -3.20
C ARG A 63 13.06 -12.75 -3.81
N ILE A 64 12.63 -12.44 -5.03
CA ILE A 64 11.64 -13.24 -5.78
C ILE A 64 12.16 -14.67 -6.00
N LYS A 65 13.42 -14.85 -6.41
CA LYS A 65 14.04 -16.18 -6.55
C LYS A 65 14.00 -16.98 -5.24
N ILE A 66 14.42 -16.36 -4.13
CA ILE A 66 14.43 -17.00 -2.80
C ILE A 66 13.00 -17.40 -2.39
N CYS A 67 12.00 -16.55 -2.63
CA CYS A 67 10.60 -16.80 -2.31
C CYS A 67 9.92 -17.83 -3.23
N TYR A 68 10.33 -17.92 -4.50
CA TYR A 68 9.84 -18.93 -5.43
C TYR A 68 10.32 -20.34 -5.05
N GLY A 69 11.51 -20.44 -4.44
CA GLY A 69 11.97 -21.65 -3.74
C GLY A 69 12.55 -22.75 -4.62
N THR A 70 12.88 -22.46 -5.88
CA THR A 70 13.49 -23.42 -6.82
C THR A 70 14.99 -23.23 -6.98
N ASP A 71 15.62 -24.19 -7.64
CA ASP A 71 16.97 -24.05 -8.18
C ASP A 71 17.06 -22.90 -9.22
N ARG A 72 18.31 -22.54 -9.56
CA ARG A 72 18.61 -21.42 -10.47
C ARG A 72 18.09 -21.67 -11.92
N PRO A 73 18.44 -22.77 -12.63
CA PRO A 73 17.96 -22.97 -13.99
C PRO A 73 16.42 -23.12 -14.09
N THR A 74 15.75 -23.71 -13.09
CA THR A 74 14.27 -23.71 -13.03
C THR A 74 13.73 -22.29 -12.92
N PHE A 75 14.31 -21.43 -12.08
CA PHE A 75 13.89 -20.02 -11.96
C PHE A 75 14.14 -19.22 -13.25
N GLU A 76 15.30 -19.43 -13.89
CA GLU A 76 15.68 -18.77 -15.15
C GLU A 76 14.87 -19.27 -16.36
N ARG A 77 14.27 -20.47 -16.27
CA ARG A 77 13.31 -21.02 -17.24
C ARG A 77 11.87 -20.57 -17.01
N ASP A 78 11.38 -20.62 -15.77
CA ASP A 78 9.94 -20.48 -15.48
C ASP A 78 9.52 -19.04 -15.14
N VAL A 79 10.39 -18.28 -14.45
CA VAL A 79 10.03 -16.97 -13.88
C VAL A 79 10.71 -15.82 -14.61
N LEU A 80 12.01 -15.96 -14.92
CA LEU A 80 12.76 -14.88 -15.57
C LEU A 80 12.20 -14.47 -16.95
N PRO A 81 11.65 -15.36 -17.81
CA PRO A 81 11.06 -14.95 -19.08
C PRO A 81 9.78 -14.12 -18.90
N LEU A 82 8.98 -14.40 -17.88
CA LEU A 82 7.79 -13.59 -17.52
C LEU A 82 8.22 -12.18 -17.11
N VAL A 83 9.23 -12.08 -16.25
CA VAL A 83 9.83 -10.82 -15.82
C VAL A 83 10.40 -10.03 -17.00
N ARG A 84 11.17 -10.67 -17.89
CA ARG A 84 11.74 -10.01 -19.08
C ARG A 84 10.67 -9.52 -20.05
N ARG A 85 9.61 -10.32 -20.29
CA ARG A 85 8.49 -9.92 -21.16
C ARG A 85 7.65 -8.80 -20.55
N TYR A 86 7.39 -8.83 -19.24
CA TYR A 86 6.72 -7.74 -18.53
C TYR A 86 7.52 -6.43 -18.61
N ALA A 87 8.81 -6.47 -18.28
CA ALA A 87 9.70 -5.32 -18.39
C ALA A 87 9.79 -4.79 -19.84
N ALA A 88 9.80 -5.67 -20.84
CA ALA A 88 9.75 -5.29 -22.25
C ALA A 88 8.40 -4.67 -22.67
N PHE A 89 7.31 -4.99 -21.98
CA PHE A 89 5.99 -4.42 -22.25
C PHE A 89 5.78 -3.06 -21.59
N VAL A 90 6.15 -2.91 -20.30
CA VAL A 90 5.92 -1.66 -19.53
C VAL A 90 7.10 -0.68 -19.50
N HIS A 91 8.32 -1.14 -19.78
CA HIS A 91 9.54 -0.32 -19.83
C HIS A 91 9.67 0.65 -18.62
N LEU A 92 10.00 1.92 -18.87
CA LEU A 92 10.08 3.00 -17.87
C LEU A 92 8.73 3.71 -17.62
N LEU A 93 7.58 3.13 -17.99
CA LEU A 93 6.30 3.82 -17.76
C LEU A 93 6.05 4.02 -16.24
N PRO A 94 5.66 5.22 -15.79
CA PRO A 94 5.06 5.43 -14.47
C PRO A 94 3.70 4.73 -14.37
N ALA A 95 3.28 4.35 -13.16
CA ALA A 95 1.99 3.70 -12.92
C ALA A 95 0.82 4.70 -12.86
N THR A 96 1.05 5.92 -12.34
CA THR A 96 0.04 6.99 -12.23
C THR A 96 0.67 8.35 -12.55
N PRO A 97 -0.13 9.38 -12.92
CA PRO A 97 0.42 10.70 -13.27
C PRO A 97 1.11 11.43 -12.11
N ALA A 98 0.62 11.29 -10.88
CA ALA A 98 1.08 12.12 -9.75
C ALA A 98 1.04 11.46 -8.36
N ASN A 99 0.45 10.26 -8.22
CA ASN A 99 0.13 9.69 -6.91
C ASN A 99 1.14 8.60 -6.48
N TYR A 100 0.86 7.34 -6.80
CA TYR A 100 1.73 6.20 -6.46
C TYR A 100 2.52 5.73 -7.67
N PHE A 101 3.79 5.38 -7.47
CA PHE A 101 4.71 4.90 -8.51
C PHE A 101 4.70 5.79 -9.78
N ASN A 102 4.66 7.11 -9.58
CA ASN A 102 4.60 8.15 -10.62
C ASN A 102 5.98 8.53 -11.21
N VAL A 103 7.02 7.75 -10.88
CA VAL A 103 8.40 7.93 -11.36
C VAL A 103 8.69 7.02 -12.56
N PRO A 104 9.74 7.29 -13.37
CA PRO A 104 10.18 6.39 -14.42
C PRO A 104 10.41 4.96 -13.90
N GLY A 105 9.85 3.96 -14.59
CA GLY A 105 9.89 2.55 -14.18
C GLY A 105 8.91 2.18 -13.06
N GLY A 106 8.07 3.12 -12.60
CA GLY A 106 7.13 2.88 -11.51
C GLY A 106 6.14 1.74 -11.78
N LEU A 107 5.67 1.57 -13.04
CA LEU A 107 4.80 0.46 -13.42
C LEU A 107 5.51 -0.89 -13.32
N LEU A 108 6.78 -0.96 -13.76
CA LEU A 108 7.61 -2.16 -13.59
C LEU A 108 7.83 -2.49 -12.10
N GLN A 109 8.11 -1.48 -11.27
CA GLN A 109 8.33 -1.67 -9.84
C GLN A 109 7.08 -2.17 -9.11
N VAL A 110 5.91 -1.55 -9.32
CA VAL A 110 4.67 -1.97 -8.63
C VAL A 110 4.25 -3.38 -9.03
N GLY A 111 4.43 -3.77 -10.30
CA GLY A 111 4.19 -5.14 -10.76
C GLY A 111 5.13 -6.16 -10.11
N LEU A 112 6.44 -5.89 -10.08
CA LEU A 112 7.43 -6.78 -9.45
C LEU A 112 7.24 -6.89 -7.93
N GLU A 113 6.95 -5.80 -7.23
CA GLU A 113 6.67 -5.85 -5.78
C GLU A 113 5.35 -6.56 -5.48
N THR A 114 4.29 -6.31 -6.25
CA THR A 114 3.01 -7.02 -6.10
C THR A 114 3.16 -8.51 -6.34
N ALA A 115 3.90 -8.91 -7.40
CA ALA A 115 4.21 -10.31 -7.69
C ALA A 115 5.01 -10.97 -6.57
N PHE A 116 5.99 -10.26 -5.99
CA PHE A 116 6.75 -10.75 -4.84
C PHE A 116 5.86 -11.01 -3.60
N PHE A 117 5.08 -10.02 -3.18
CA PHE A 117 4.26 -10.16 -1.96
C PHE A 117 3.10 -11.15 -2.16
N ALA A 118 2.50 -11.22 -3.36
CA ALA A 118 1.44 -12.18 -3.66
C ALA A 118 1.98 -13.62 -3.65
N LEU A 119 3.16 -13.84 -4.23
CA LEU A 119 3.89 -15.12 -4.15
C LEU A 119 4.23 -15.49 -2.70
N GLN A 120 4.75 -14.55 -1.91
CA GLN A 120 5.05 -14.77 -0.49
C GLN A 120 3.80 -15.14 0.32
N GLY A 121 2.65 -14.54 0.00
CA GLY A 121 1.37 -14.87 0.62
C GLY A 121 0.88 -16.30 0.35
N THR A 122 1.35 -16.96 -0.72
CA THR A 122 0.97 -18.36 -1.02
C THR A 122 1.44 -19.34 0.06
N ASP A 123 2.55 -19.06 0.76
CA ASP A 123 3.11 -19.88 1.84
C ASP A 123 2.16 -20.08 3.04
N ALA A 124 1.11 -19.27 3.15
CA ALA A 124 0.15 -19.29 4.25
C ALA A 124 -1.24 -19.87 3.88
N HIS A 125 -1.48 -20.26 2.62
CA HIS A 125 -2.83 -20.60 2.13
C HIS A 125 -2.88 -21.93 1.37
N ILE A 126 -3.96 -22.71 1.58
CA ILE A 126 -4.15 -24.03 0.95
C ILE A 126 -5.19 -23.92 -0.18
N PHE A 127 -4.73 -23.63 -1.40
CA PHE A 127 -5.56 -23.40 -2.59
C PHE A 127 -6.51 -24.55 -2.97
N SER A 128 -6.20 -25.79 -2.59
CA SER A 128 -6.99 -26.97 -2.97
C SER A 128 -7.27 -27.86 -1.76
N GLY A 129 -7.80 -27.28 -0.68
CA GLY A 129 -8.01 -27.95 0.61
C GLY A 129 -8.87 -29.23 0.55
N ARG A 130 -9.80 -29.35 -0.42
CA ARG A 130 -10.62 -30.55 -0.64
C ARG A 130 -9.90 -31.66 -1.44
N ALA A 131 -8.72 -31.41 -1.99
CA ALA A 131 -8.00 -32.36 -2.83
C ALA A 131 -7.03 -33.26 -2.04
N THR A 132 -6.68 -34.41 -2.61
CA THR A 132 -5.70 -35.34 -2.03
C THR A 132 -4.32 -34.68 -1.88
N ILE A 133 -3.47 -35.23 -1.00
CA ILE A 133 -2.10 -34.74 -0.79
C ILE A 133 -1.29 -34.82 -2.10
N THR A 134 -1.43 -35.91 -2.85
CA THR A 134 -0.78 -36.10 -4.16
C THR A 134 -1.23 -35.05 -5.17
N THR A 135 -2.54 -34.82 -5.31
CA THR A 135 -3.09 -33.78 -6.19
C THR A 135 -2.59 -32.39 -5.79
N ARG A 136 -2.62 -32.05 -4.49
CA ARG A 136 -2.09 -30.77 -3.99
C ARG A 136 -0.63 -30.56 -4.35
N ARG A 137 0.24 -31.55 -4.13
CA ARG A 137 1.68 -31.48 -4.47
C ARG A 137 1.95 -31.19 -5.95
N HIS A 138 1.05 -31.61 -6.85
CA HIS A 138 1.15 -31.31 -8.30
C HIS A 138 0.51 -29.97 -8.71
N LEU A 139 -0.47 -29.45 -7.96
CA LEU A 139 -1.12 -28.17 -8.27
C LEU A 139 -0.46 -26.98 -7.58
N GLU A 140 0.18 -27.16 -6.42
CA GLU A 140 0.78 -26.09 -5.63
C GLU A 140 1.81 -25.25 -6.41
N PRO A 141 2.77 -25.81 -7.19
CA PRO A 141 3.66 -25.01 -8.02
C PRO A 141 2.92 -24.15 -9.07
N ARG A 142 1.82 -24.67 -9.62
CA ARG A 142 0.98 -23.93 -10.58
C ARG A 142 0.21 -22.80 -9.91
N TRP A 143 -0.31 -23.02 -8.70
CA TRP A 143 -0.92 -21.95 -7.90
C TRP A 143 0.08 -20.85 -7.54
N ARG A 144 1.32 -21.21 -7.15
CA ARG A 144 2.41 -20.23 -6.91
C ARG A 144 2.71 -19.41 -8.16
N LEU A 145 2.93 -20.08 -9.30
CA LEU A 145 3.26 -19.41 -10.56
C LEU A 145 2.11 -18.55 -11.10
N ALA A 146 0.87 -19.02 -11.02
CA ALA A 146 -0.31 -18.24 -11.40
C ALA A 146 -0.52 -17.01 -10.50
N THR A 147 -0.26 -17.14 -9.18
CA THR A 147 -0.33 -16.01 -8.24
C THR A 147 0.75 -14.97 -8.53
N PHE A 148 1.97 -15.42 -8.86
CA PHE A 148 3.05 -14.54 -9.32
C PHE A 148 2.69 -13.81 -10.62
N ILE A 149 2.17 -14.52 -11.63
CA ILE A 149 1.75 -13.94 -12.92
C ILE A 149 0.62 -12.91 -12.72
N ALA A 150 -0.40 -13.24 -11.92
CA ALA A 150 -1.49 -12.32 -11.64
C ALA A 150 -1.04 -11.07 -10.88
N GLY A 151 -0.12 -11.21 -9.92
CA GLY A 151 0.50 -10.08 -9.23
C GLY A 151 1.36 -9.21 -10.15
N LEU A 152 2.11 -9.82 -11.07
CA LEU A 152 2.95 -9.13 -12.04
C LEU A 152 2.13 -8.30 -13.04
N CYS A 153 1.02 -8.87 -13.52
CA CYS A 153 0.18 -8.24 -14.54
C CYS A 153 -0.95 -7.37 -13.95
N ALA A 154 -1.09 -7.27 -12.62
CA ALA A 154 -2.23 -6.63 -11.95
C ALA A 154 -2.51 -5.19 -12.42
N GLU A 155 -1.45 -4.38 -12.63
CA GLU A 155 -1.55 -2.98 -13.08
C GLU A 155 -1.39 -2.81 -14.60
N VAL A 156 -1.24 -3.88 -15.39
CA VAL A 156 -0.82 -3.73 -16.80
C VAL A 156 -1.89 -3.09 -17.69
N HIS A 157 -3.17 -3.17 -17.30
CA HIS A 157 -4.29 -2.45 -17.93
C HIS A 157 -4.04 -0.94 -18.09
N ARG A 158 -3.20 -0.31 -17.25
CA ARG A 158 -2.91 1.14 -17.33
C ARG A 158 -2.22 1.54 -18.64
N THR A 159 -1.50 0.61 -19.27
CA THR A 159 -0.95 0.81 -20.62
C THR A 159 -2.02 0.92 -21.70
N LEU A 160 -3.23 0.39 -21.46
CA LEU A 160 -4.33 0.34 -22.41
C LEU A 160 -5.35 1.45 -22.10
N GLY A 161 -5.09 2.64 -22.64
CA GLY A 161 -6.07 3.74 -22.66
C GLY A 161 -5.97 4.75 -21.52
N GLN A 162 -5.01 4.64 -20.59
CA GLN A 162 -4.69 5.73 -19.63
C GLN A 162 -3.51 6.59 -20.11
N VAL A 163 -2.68 6.07 -21.01
CA VAL A 163 -1.50 6.74 -21.59
C VAL A 163 -1.49 6.68 -23.11
N ILE A 164 -0.92 7.70 -23.72
CA ILE A 164 -0.46 7.76 -25.11
C ILE A 164 1.07 7.91 -25.05
N VAL A 165 1.79 7.14 -25.86
CA VAL A 165 3.26 7.18 -25.93
C VAL A 165 3.69 7.45 -27.36
N THR A 166 4.56 8.45 -27.55
CA THR A 166 5.05 8.86 -28.88
C THR A 166 6.56 8.96 -28.93
N ASP A 167 7.15 8.77 -30.10
CA ASP A 167 8.55 9.13 -30.36
C ASP A 167 8.70 10.64 -30.69
N HIS A 168 9.90 11.06 -31.07
CA HIS A 168 10.19 12.43 -31.52
C HIS A 168 9.62 12.77 -32.93
N ALA A 169 9.27 11.77 -33.74
CA ALA A 169 8.63 11.96 -35.04
C ALA A 169 7.10 12.09 -34.95
N GLY A 170 6.51 11.76 -33.78
CA GLY A 170 5.07 11.72 -33.56
C GLY A 170 4.44 10.34 -33.82
N SER A 171 5.24 9.30 -34.04
CA SER A 171 4.76 7.92 -34.17
C SER A 171 4.21 7.44 -32.82
N GLU A 172 2.98 6.94 -32.79
CA GLU A 172 2.33 6.46 -31.56
C GLU A 172 2.57 4.96 -31.34
N TRP A 173 2.98 4.57 -30.13
CA TRP A 173 3.04 3.17 -29.72
C TRP A 173 1.64 2.59 -29.58
N GLN A 174 1.35 1.52 -30.33
CA GLN A 174 0.10 0.78 -30.21
C GLN A 174 0.28 -0.46 -29.29
N PRO A 175 -0.09 -0.39 -28.00
CA PRO A 175 0.12 -1.47 -27.03
C PRO A 175 -0.67 -2.75 -27.35
N TYR A 176 -1.72 -2.63 -28.17
CA TYR A 176 -2.49 -3.77 -28.69
C TYR A 176 -1.72 -4.61 -29.74
N LEU A 177 -0.64 -4.09 -30.33
CA LEU A 177 0.12 -4.78 -31.38
C LEU A 177 1.42 -5.42 -30.86
N LEU A 178 2.15 -4.74 -29.97
CA LEU A 178 3.41 -5.18 -29.40
C LEU A 178 3.79 -4.40 -28.13
N GLY A 179 4.67 -4.96 -27.31
CA GLY A 179 5.24 -4.27 -26.14
C GLY A 179 6.13 -3.08 -26.49
N LEU A 180 6.30 -2.17 -25.53
CA LEU A 180 6.98 -0.88 -25.73
C LEU A 180 8.47 -1.03 -26.13
N HIS A 181 9.26 -1.87 -25.45
CA HIS A 181 10.67 -2.06 -25.82
C HIS A 181 10.85 -2.65 -27.24
N PRO A 182 10.10 -3.69 -27.67
CA PRO A 182 10.06 -4.11 -29.07
C PRO A 182 9.75 -2.97 -30.06
N TRP A 183 8.77 -2.11 -29.76
CA TRP A 183 8.43 -0.97 -30.61
C TRP A 183 9.57 0.07 -30.67
N LEU A 184 10.14 0.45 -29.53
CA LEU A 184 11.30 1.35 -29.45
C LEU A 184 12.49 0.81 -30.27
N SER A 185 12.73 -0.51 -30.20
CA SER A 185 13.80 -1.18 -30.94
C SER A 185 13.55 -1.17 -32.46
N GLN A 186 12.32 -1.42 -32.90
CA GLN A 186 11.95 -1.43 -34.33
C GLN A 186 12.04 -0.04 -34.98
N HIS A 187 11.73 1.01 -34.22
CA HIS A 187 11.73 2.40 -34.71
C HIS A 187 13.04 3.14 -34.39
N ALA A 188 14.05 2.45 -33.84
CA ALA A 188 15.33 3.02 -33.40
C ALA A 188 15.20 4.23 -32.45
N VAL A 189 14.16 4.24 -31.63
CA VAL A 189 13.78 5.38 -30.78
C VAL A 189 14.73 5.48 -29.60
N THR A 190 15.47 6.59 -29.50
CA THR A 190 16.38 6.87 -28.38
C THR A 190 15.66 7.44 -27.16
N ARG A 191 14.58 8.20 -27.38
CA ARG A 191 13.74 8.79 -26.32
C ARG A 191 12.27 8.85 -26.75
N TYR A 192 11.36 8.63 -25.81
CA TYR A 192 9.90 8.69 -26.02
C TYR A 192 9.20 9.58 -24.99
N TYR A 193 8.02 10.04 -25.34
CA TYR A 193 7.22 10.99 -24.58
C TYR A 193 5.91 10.34 -24.14
N LEU A 194 5.33 10.81 -23.02
CA LEU A 194 4.12 10.23 -22.42
C LEU A 194 3.09 11.32 -22.18
N LYS A 195 1.89 11.13 -22.74
CA LYS A 195 0.71 11.97 -22.50
C LYS A 195 -0.38 11.15 -21.80
N TRP A 196 -0.82 11.61 -20.64
CA TRP A 196 -1.95 10.99 -19.92
C TRP A 196 -3.28 11.33 -20.59
N ILE A 197 -4.21 10.38 -20.60
CA ILE A 197 -5.60 10.59 -21.02
C ILE A 197 -6.42 10.98 -19.79
N PRO A 198 -6.96 12.22 -19.71
CA PRO A 198 -7.75 12.65 -18.55
C PRO A 198 -9.07 11.88 -18.48
N ASN A 199 -9.48 11.51 -17.26
CA ASN A 199 -10.73 10.80 -16.97
C ASN A 199 -10.88 9.46 -17.73
N ALA A 200 -9.76 8.81 -18.10
CA ALA A 200 -9.78 7.45 -18.64
C ALA A 200 -10.37 6.46 -17.62
N PRO A 201 -11.35 5.62 -17.98
CA PRO A 201 -11.98 4.68 -17.05
C PRO A 201 -11.02 3.54 -16.68
N ASP A 202 -10.92 3.22 -15.38
CA ASP A 202 -10.11 2.08 -14.94
C ASP A 202 -10.80 0.76 -15.32
N SER A 203 -10.11 -0.07 -16.10
CA SER A 203 -10.66 -1.31 -16.67
C SER A 203 -9.68 -2.47 -16.53
N PRO A 204 -9.58 -3.09 -15.35
CA PRO A 204 -8.64 -4.19 -15.10
C PRO A 204 -8.73 -5.34 -16.11
N GLY A 205 -9.93 -5.62 -16.65
CA GLY A 205 -10.17 -6.59 -17.72
C GLY A 205 -9.29 -6.43 -18.96
N LEU A 206 -8.80 -5.22 -19.27
CA LEU A 206 -7.85 -5.00 -20.36
C LEU A 206 -6.51 -5.74 -20.15
N SER A 207 -6.14 -6.06 -18.90
CA SER A 207 -4.98 -6.90 -18.57
C SER A 207 -5.02 -8.26 -19.26
N LEU A 208 -6.21 -8.80 -19.54
CA LEU A 208 -6.39 -10.08 -20.24
C LEU A 208 -5.93 -10.01 -21.71
N PHE A 209 -5.99 -8.84 -22.35
CA PHE A 209 -5.47 -8.66 -23.72
C PHE A 209 -3.94 -8.70 -23.73
N VAL A 210 -3.29 -8.09 -22.74
CA VAL A 210 -1.82 -8.04 -22.66
C VAL A 210 -1.22 -9.40 -22.27
N LEU A 211 -1.96 -10.20 -21.51
CA LEU A 211 -1.47 -11.42 -20.88
C LEU A 211 -0.72 -12.40 -21.85
N PRO A 212 -1.17 -12.67 -23.09
CA PRO A 212 -0.45 -13.55 -24.03
C PRO A 212 0.87 -12.96 -24.56
N GLN A 213 1.09 -11.64 -24.45
CA GLN A 213 2.39 -11.03 -24.78
C GLN A 213 3.42 -11.31 -23.66
N ILE A 214 2.95 -11.32 -22.40
CA ILE A 214 3.77 -11.51 -21.19
C ILE A 214 3.99 -13.00 -20.87
N VAL A 215 2.95 -13.82 -20.97
CA VAL A 215 2.95 -15.22 -20.54
C VAL A 215 3.12 -16.14 -21.76
N PRO A 216 4.21 -16.92 -21.85
CA PRO A 216 4.41 -17.88 -22.92
C PRO A 216 3.28 -18.94 -23.01
N VAL A 217 3.05 -19.47 -24.21
CA VAL A 217 2.03 -20.49 -24.47
C VAL A 217 2.32 -21.76 -23.66
N GLU A 218 3.59 -22.09 -23.51
CA GLU A 218 4.11 -23.22 -22.73
C GLU A 218 3.80 -23.04 -21.24
N THR A 219 3.86 -21.80 -20.73
CA THR A 219 3.48 -21.47 -19.35
C THR A 219 1.98 -21.59 -19.14
N LEU A 220 1.15 -21.08 -20.06
CA LEU A 220 -0.32 -21.27 -19.99
C LEU A 220 -0.70 -22.75 -20.08
N GLN A 221 -0.06 -23.52 -20.97
CA GLN A 221 -0.22 -24.97 -21.07
C GLN A 221 0.17 -25.67 -19.76
N HIS A 222 1.29 -25.28 -19.14
CA HIS A 222 1.70 -25.83 -17.85
C HIS A 222 0.69 -25.54 -16.73
N LEU A 223 0.13 -24.32 -16.67
CA LEU A 223 -0.90 -23.95 -15.69
C LEU A 223 -2.22 -24.70 -15.90
N ALA A 224 -2.63 -24.94 -17.15
CA ALA A 224 -3.87 -25.64 -17.50
C ALA A 224 -3.75 -27.19 -17.42
N GLN A 225 -2.54 -27.75 -17.50
CA GLN A 225 -2.35 -29.20 -17.58
C GLN A 225 -2.96 -29.92 -16.36
N GLY A 226 -3.84 -30.90 -16.61
CA GLY A 226 -4.41 -31.78 -15.59
C GLY A 226 -5.28 -31.10 -14.53
N ASN A 227 -5.80 -29.89 -14.80
CA ASN A 227 -6.78 -29.22 -13.93
C ASN A 227 -7.63 -28.22 -14.74
N THR A 228 -8.72 -27.74 -14.15
CA THR A 228 -9.62 -26.75 -14.78
C THR A 228 -9.77 -25.46 -13.97
N VAL A 229 -8.98 -25.27 -12.90
CA VAL A 229 -9.25 -24.24 -11.88
C VAL A 229 -8.20 -23.13 -11.84
N VAL A 230 -6.91 -23.43 -12.04
CA VAL A 230 -5.81 -22.47 -11.86
C VAL A 230 -5.92 -21.29 -12.84
N VAL A 231 -6.16 -21.58 -14.12
CA VAL A 231 -6.24 -20.54 -15.15
C VAL A 231 -7.49 -19.65 -14.96
N PRO A 232 -8.73 -20.18 -14.79
CA PRO A 232 -9.89 -19.32 -14.50
C PRO A 232 -9.73 -18.45 -13.25
N HIS A 233 -9.12 -18.96 -12.18
CA HIS A 233 -8.84 -18.16 -10.98
C HIS A 233 -7.85 -17.01 -11.25
N MET A 234 -6.80 -17.27 -12.04
CA MET A 234 -5.84 -16.26 -12.49
C MET A 234 -6.49 -15.19 -13.37
N MET A 235 -7.32 -15.59 -14.33
CA MET A 235 -8.03 -14.67 -15.23
C MET A 235 -9.05 -13.80 -14.46
N ALA A 236 -9.81 -14.39 -13.53
CA ALA A 236 -10.76 -13.66 -12.68
C ALA A 236 -10.07 -12.64 -11.76
N SER A 237 -8.86 -12.96 -11.27
CA SER A 237 -8.03 -12.00 -10.52
C SER A 237 -7.62 -10.80 -11.38
N LEU A 238 -7.27 -11.03 -12.64
CA LEU A 238 -6.82 -9.97 -13.55
C LEU A 238 -7.96 -9.10 -14.08
N SER A 239 -9.16 -9.66 -14.25
CA SER A 239 -10.33 -8.91 -14.72
C SER A 239 -11.06 -8.13 -13.63
N GLY A 240 -10.80 -8.40 -12.34
CA GLY A 240 -11.56 -7.81 -11.24
C GLY A 240 -13.03 -8.26 -11.24
N MET A 241 -13.26 -9.53 -11.56
CA MET A 241 -14.58 -10.17 -11.62
C MET A 241 -14.64 -11.34 -10.64
N PRO A 242 -15.66 -11.43 -9.76
CA PRO A 242 -15.80 -12.53 -8.83
C PRO A 242 -16.15 -13.85 -9.54
N LEU A 243 -15.62 -14.98 -9.05
CA LEU A 243 -16.08 -16.30 -9.46
C LEU A 243 -17.37 -16.66 -8.71
N TYR A 244 -18.34 -17.23 -9.43
CA TYR A 244 -19.64 -17.56 -8.85
C TYR A 244 -19.53 -18.75 -7.87
N ARG A 245 -19.87 -18.52 -6.59
CA ARG A 245 -19.83 -19.49 -5.48
C ARG A 245 -18.45 -20.07 -5.12
N GLU A 246 -17.35 -19.55 -5.67
CA GLU A 246 -15.99 -20.02 -5.37
C GLU A 246 -15.12 -18.90 -4.76
N HIS A 247 -14.38 -19.21 -3.69
CA HIS A 247 -13.50 -18.24 -3.02
C HIS A 247 -12.12 -18.20 -3.68
N ASN A 248 -11.88 -17.15 -4.47
CA ASN A 248 -10.63 -16.99 -5.22
C ASN A 248 -9.49 -16.43 -4.34
N ILE A 249 -8.83 -17.33 -3.60
CA ILE A 249 -7.66 -17.04 -2.74
C ILE A 249 -6.54 -16.31 -3.52
N LEU A 250 -6.35 -16.64 -4.79
CA LEU A 250 -5.33 -15.99 -5.65
C LEU A 250 -5.67 -14.51 -5.85
N ALA A 251 -6.91 -14.18 -6.17
CA ALA A 251 -7.36 -12.79 -6.32
C ALA A 251 -7.34 -12.01 -4.99
N GLU A 252 -7.60 -12.69 -3.87
CA GLU A 252 -7.46 -12.11 -2.54
C GLU A 252 -5.99 -11.77 -2.22
N LEU A 253 -5.06 -12.68 -2.48
CA LEU A 253 -3.62 -12.47 -2.27
C LEU A 253 -3.05 -11.35 -3.15
N VAL A 254 -3.40 -11.31 -4.44
CA VAL A 254 -2.96 -10.26 -5.37
C VAL A 254 -3.47 -8.88 -4.94
N ARG A 255 -4.77 -8.77 -4.63
CA ARG A 255 -5.41 -7.56 -4.10
C ARG A 255 -4.73 -7.04 -2.82
N ARG A 256 -4.55 -7.91 -1.82
CA ARG A 256 -3.90 -7.55 -0.54
C ARG A 256 -2.46 -7.07 -0.77
N SER A 257 -1.75 -7.71 -1.68
CA SER A 257 -0.37 -7.38 -2.03
C SER A 257 -0.25 -6.04 -2.75
N ALA A 258 -1.08 -5.79 -3.78
CA ALA A 258 -1.09 -4.53 -4.52
C ALA A 258 -1.45 -3.34 -3.61
N ALA A 259 -2.45 -3.51 -2.73
CA ALA A 259 -2.79 -2.51 -1.72
C ALA A 259 -1.64 -2.24 -0.74
N LEU A 260 -0.98 -3.29 -0.23
CA LEU A 260 0.18 -3.16 0.67
C LEU A 260 1.38 -2.46 0.04
N VAL A 261 1.67 -2.76 -1.23
CA VAL A 261 2.75 -2.14 -1.99
C VAL A 261 2.48 -0.64 -2.20
N ILE A 262 1.23 -0.28 -2.50
CA ILE A 262 0.83 1.12 -2.71
C ILE A 262 0.77 1.89 -1.38
N ASP A 263 0.14 1.34 -0.33
CA ASP A 263 0.13 1.92 1.03
C ASP A 263 1.56 2.18 1.55
N ARG A 264 2.48 1.23 1.35
CA ARG A 264 3.91 1.38 1.67
C ARG A 264 4.57 2.49 0.85
N PHE A 265 4.31 2.58 -0.45
CA PHE A 265 4.85 3.65 -1.30
C PHE A 265 4.33 5.02 -0.85
N LEU A 266 3.03 5.12 -0.53
CA LEU A 266 2.38 6.38 -0.15
C LEU A 266 2.88 6.88 1.21
N LYS A 267 3.02 6.01 2.20
CA LYS A 267 3.63 6.33 3.50
C LYS A 267 5.06 6.86 3.33
N ALA A 268 5.92 6.07 2.69
CA ALA A 268 7.29 6.48 2.42
C ALA A 268 7.40 7.77 1.56
N SER A 269 6.36 8.14 0.82
CA SER A 269 6.32 9.39 0.04
C SER A 269 5.74 10.57 0.82
N ALA A 270 4.83 10.34 1.77
CA ALA A 270 4.45 11.34 2.76
C ALA A 270 5.66 11.76 3.61
N ASP A 271 6.45 10.77 4.06
CA ASP A 271 7.70 10.98 4.82
C ASP A 271 8.74 11.82 4.05
N ARG A 272 8.76 11.73 2.71
CA ARG A 272 9.73 12.42 1.82
C ARG A 272 9.25 13.78 1.31
N TYR A 273 7.94 13.97 1.16
CA TYR A 273 7.37 15.16 0.48
C TYR A 273 6.33 15.93 1.32
N GLY A 274 6.09 15.54 2.58
CA GLY A 274 5.27 16.29 3.54
C GLY A 274 3.76 16.35 3.24
N LYS A 275 3.28 15.65 2.21
CA LYS A 275 1.86 15.61 1.83
C LYS A 275 1.37 14.16 1.70
N PRO A 276 0.52 13.66 2.60
CA PRO A 276 -0.06 12.33 2.48
C PRO A 276 -1.11 12.31 1.35
N GLN A 277 -0.82 11.61 0.26
CA GLN A 277 -1.79 11.39 -0.81
C GLN A 277 -2.69 10.19 -0.46
N LEU A 278 -3.96 10.46 -0.17
CA LEU A 278 -4.99 9.46 0.10
C LEU A 278 -5.83 9.16 -1.17
N GLY A 279 -6.69 8.14 -1.10
CA GLY A 279 -7.84 8.01 -1.99
C GLY A 279 -7.61 7.20 -3.27
N SER A 280 -6.87 7.71 -4.26
CA SER A 280 -6.98 7.25 -5.67
C SER A 280 -6.35 5.88 -6.03
N HIS A 281 -6.24 4.98 -5.06
CA HIS A 281 -6.01 3.55 -5.28
C HIS A 281 -7.06 2.68 -4.58
N LEU A 282 -7.95 3.29 -3.79
CA LEU A 282 -8.94 2.65 -2.95
C LEU A 282 -10.28 2.55 -3.67
N GLU A 283 -10.59 3.43 -4.64
CA GLU A 283 -11.87 3.40 -5.36
C GLU A 283 -12.12 2.05 -6.03
N ARG A 284 -11.11 1.47 -6.70
CA ARG A 284 -11.19 0.11 -7.28
C ARG A 284 -11.39 -0.99 -6.25
N TYR A 285 -10.82 -0.88 -5.05
CA TYR A 285 -11.01 -1.88 -3.98
C TYR A 285 -12.38 -1.74 -3.30
N LEU A 286 -12.88 -0.52 -3.17
CA LEU A 286 -14.25 -0.22 -2.75
C LEU A 286 -15.26 -0.72 -3.79
N VAL A 287 -15.03 -0.47 -5.09
CA VAL A 287 -15.88 -0.96 -6.20
C VAL A 287 -15.90 -2.48 -6.28
N ASP A 288 -14.75 -3.16 -6.13
CA ASP A 288 -14.75 -4.62 -6.10
C ASP A 288 -15.36 -5.21 -4.81
N ALA A 289 -15.26 -4.50 -3.67
CA ALA A 289 -16.03 -4.85 -2.48
C ALA A 289 -17.54 -4.72 -2.72
N LEU A 290 -18.01 -3.66 -3.40
CA LEU A 290 -19.41 -3.52 -3.82
C LEU A 290 -19.84 -4.69 -4.73
N ARG A 291 -19.05 -5.03 -5.77
CA ARG A 291 -19.31 -6.20 -6.65
C ARG A 291 -19.41 -7.49 -5.85
N ARG A 292 -18.46 -7.76 -4.96
CA ARG A 292 -18.44 -8.96 -4.12
C ARG A 292 -19.64 -9.03 -3.17
N LEU A 293 -20.05 -7.91 -2.56
CA LEU A 293 -21.22 -7.89 -1.69
C LEU A 293 -22.51 -8.20 -2.46
N VAL A 294 -22.74 -7.59 -3.63
CA VAL A 294 -23.92 -7.90 -4.47
C VAL A 294 -23.91 -9.35 -4.97
N ALA A 295 -22.73 -9.89 -5.31
CA ALA A 295 -22.60 -11.26 -5.79
C ALA A 295 -22.70 -12.35 -4.70
N THR A 296 -22.55 -12.02 -3.41
CA THR A 296 -22.42 -13.04 -2.33
C THR A 296 -23.28 -12.81 -1.08
N HIS A 297 -23.69 -11.58 -0.77
CA HIS A 297 -24.38 -11.25 0.48
C HIS A 297 -25.89 -11.11 0.27
N PRO A 298 -26.75 -11.88 0.98
CA PRO A 298 -28.19 -11.92 0.69
C PRO A 298 -28.88 -10.56 0.88
N ALA A 299 -28.46 -9.75 1.86
CA ALA A 299 -29.00 -8.40 2.08
C ALA A 299 -28.52 -7.35 1.04
N TRP A 300 -27.76 -7.76 0.04
CA TRP A 300 -27.31 -6.91 -1.08
C TRP A 300 -27.91 -7.36 -2.43
N LEU A 301 -28.79 -8.36 -2.45
CA LEU A 301 -29.54 -8.75 -3.64
C LEU A 301 -30.41 -7.56 -4.11
N PRO A 302 -30.31 -7.11 -5.38
CA PRO A 302 -31.06 -5.95 -5.86
C PRO A 302 -32.57 -6.14 -5.71
N ASN A 303 -33.26 -5.11 -5.23
CA ASN A 303 -34.73 -5.06 -5.09
C ASN A 303 -35.35 -6.12 -4.16
N SER A 304 -34.57 -6.76 -3.28
CA SER A 304 -35.10 -7.67 -2.24
C SER A 304 -35.55 -6.92 -0.98
N GLU A 305 -36.39 -7.57 -0.15
CA GLU A 305 -36.81 -6.99 1.13
C GLU A 305 -35.62 -6.54 2.00
N ARG A 306 -35.65 -5.29 2.46
CA ARG A 306 -34.60 -4.65 3.29
C ARG A 306 -33.20 -4.63 2.65
N SER A 307 -33.11 -4.74 1.32
CA SER A 307 -31.83 -4.70 0.61
C SER A 307 -31.06 -3.39 0.85
N ARG A 308 -29.74 -3.49 0.76
CA ARG A 308 -28.84 -2.33 0.59
C ARG A 308 -28.90 -1.74 -0.82
N VAL A 309 -29.42 -2.48 -1.79
CA VAL A 309 -29.30 -2.20 -3.22
C VAL A 309 -30.67 -2.12 -3.87
N TRP A 310 -30.99 -0.96 -4.44
CA TRP A 310 -32.26 -0.70 -5.11
C TRP A 310 -32.01 -0.20 -6.53
N TYR A 311 -32.61 -0.87 -7.50
CA TYR A 311 -32.44 -0.60 -8.92
C TYR A 311 -33.80 -0.25 -9.53
N GLY A 312 -34.00 1.04 -9.82
CA GLY A 312 -35.21 1.59 -10.39
C GLY A 312 -34.96 2.19 -11.76
N ARG A 313 -36.03 2.73 -12.37
CA ARG A 313 -35.96 3.39 -13.68
C ARG A 313 -35.02 4.61 -13.71
N ASP A 314 -34.84 5.24 -12.55
CA ASP A 314 -34.02 6.44 -12.30
C ASP A 314 -32.55 6.15 -11.95
N GLY A 315 -32.21 4.90 -11.60
CA GLY A 315 -30.82 4.48 -11.39
C GLY A 315 -30.62 3.34 -10.40
N LEU A 316 -29.36 3.11 -10.03
CA LEU A 316 -28.95 2.18 -8.98
C LEU A 316 -28.53 2.95 -7.73
N PHE A 317 -29.18 2.64 -6.61
CA PHE A 317 -28.99 3.30 -5.32
C PHE A 317 -28.47 2.33 -4.25
N LEU A 318 -27.55 2.80 -3.41
CA LEU A 318 -27.00 2.08 -2.27
C LEU A 318 -27.35 2.77 -0.95
N VAL A 319 -28.00 2.06 -0.02
CA VAL A 319 -28.47 2.61 1.27
C VAL A 319 -27.29 2.98 2.17
N TRP A 320 -27.13 4.26 2.50
CA TRP A 320 -25.98 4.83 3.21
C TRP A 320 -26.38 5.29 4.63
N PRO A 321 -25.50 5.22 5.65
CA PRO A 321 -24.13 4.68 5.65
C PRO A 321 -24.07 3.15 5.83
N ASN A 322 -25.21 2.44 5.85
CA ASN A 322 -25.25 0.99 6.09
C ASN A 322 -24.40 0.18 5.08
N ALA A 323 -24.44 0.55 3.79
CA ALA A 323 -23.59 -0.03 2.77
C ALA A 323 -22.08 0.18 3.04
N ALA A 324 -21.70 1.35 3.57
CA ALA A 324 -20.31 1.64 3.94
C ALA A 324 -19.81 0.74 5.09
N ALA A 325 -20.67 0.48 6.08
CA ALA A 325 -20.35 -0.41 7.19
C ALA A 325 -20.15 -1.87 6.73
N ASP A 326 -20.98 -2.36 5.81
CA ASP A 326 -20.84 -3.69 5.20
C ASP A 326 -19.55 -3.78 4.34
N VAL A 327 -19.25 -2.75 3.52
CA VAL A 327 -17.99 -2.65 2.73
C VAL A 327 -16.76 -2.60 3.63
N ARG A 328 -16.76 -1.76 4.67
CA ARG A 328 -15.66 -1.67 5.64
C ARG A 328 -15.42 -3.02 6.31
N LYS A 329 -16.48 -3.69 6.76
CA LYS A 329 -16.39 -5.03 7.39
C LYS A 329 -15.81 -6.09 6.44
N LEU A 330 -16.15 -6.04 5.14
CA LEU A 330 -15.56 -6.94 4.15
C LEU A 330 -14.05 -6.68 3.99
N LEU A 331 -13.66 -5.42 3.83
CA LEU A 331 -12.25 -5.03 3.63
C LEU A 331 -11.38 -5.20 4.88
N GLU A 332 -11.97 -5.05 6.07
CA GLU A 332 -11.35 -5.42 7.37
C GLU A 332 -11.12 -6.94 7.47
N ALA A 333 -12.08 -7.76 7.02
CA ALA A 333 -11.92 -9.22 6.95
C ALA A 333 -10.88 -9.65 5.88
N ASP A 334 -10.82 -8.93 4.76
CA ASP A 334 -9.75 -9.03 3.76
C ASP A 334 -8.41 -8.43 4.25
N GLN A 335 -8.32 -7.91 5.49
CA GLN A 335 -7.09 -7.32 6.07
C GLN A 335 -6.44 -6.25 5.17
N LEU A 336 -7.25 -5.49 4.42
CA LEU A 336 -6.73 -4.55 3.42
C LEU A 336 -6.13 -3.30 4.10
N PRO A 337 -4.89 -2.90 3.80
CA PRO A 337 -4.31 -1.68 4.34
C PRO A 337 -4.95 -0.42 3.72
N GLY A 338 -4.86 0.70 4.43
CA GLY A 338 -5.31 2.02 3.94
C GLY A 338 -6.83 2.27 3.95
N VAL A 339 -7.66 1.30 4.38
CA VAL A 339 -9.13 1.42 4.39
C VAL A 339 -9.61 2.56 5.31
N PRO A 340 -10.43 3.52 4.83
CA PRO A 340 -10.98 4.58 5.68
C PRO A 340 -11.97 4.03 6.71
N LYS A 341 -11.90 4.56 7.94
CA LYS A 341 -12.82 4.18 9.04
C LYS A 341 -14.15 4.94 8.99
N ALA A 342 -14.13 6.19 8.51
CA ALA A 342 -15.30 7.04 8.39
C ALA A 342 -16.01 6.80 7.04
N PRO A 343 -17.34 6.60 7.03
CA PRO A 343 -18.08 6.44 5.78
C PRO A 343 -18.04 7.71 4.91
N GLU A 344 -17.91 8.90 5.50
CA GLU A 344 -17.76 10.17 4.78
C GLU A 344 -16.54 10.15 3.85
N THR A 345 -15.39 9.67 4.32
CA THR A 345 -14.17 9.54 3.51
C THR A 345 -14.31 8.46 2.42
N MET A 346 -15.07 7.38 2.67
CA MET A 346 -15.37 6.38 1.64
C MET A 346 -16.26 6.96 0.53
N LEU A 347 -17.19 7.85 0.91
CA LEU A 347 -18.07 8.57 0.00
C LEU A 347 -17.29 9.60 -0.84
N GLU A 348 -16.43 10.40 -0.22
CA GLU A 348 -15.53 11.35 -0.90
C GLU A 348 -14.66 10.67 -1.97
N VAL A 349 -14.06 9.52 -1.66
CA VAL A 349 -13.22 8.76 -2.61
C VAL A 349 -14.03 8.26 -3.81
N LEU A 350 -15.24 7.75 -3.59
CA LEU A 350 -16.09 7.21 -4.66
C LEU A 350 -16.75 8.32 -5.51
N LEU A 351 -16.99 9.50 -4.95
CA LEU A 351 -17.41 10.70 -5.70
C LEU A 351 -16.26 11.29 -6.52
N GLY A 352 -15.07 11.44 -5.92
CA GLY A 352 -13.88 11.93 -6.60
C GLY A 352 -13.42 11.03 -7.76
N ALA A 353 -13.74 9.74 -7.70
CA ALA A 353 -13.55 8.77 -8.77
C ALA A 353 -14.69 8.71 -9.81
N GLY A 354 -15.77 9.48 -9.64
CA GLY A 354 -16.94 9.45 -10.55
C GLY A 354 -17.76 8.16 -10.50
N VAL A 355 -17.62 7.33 -9.47
CA VAL A 355 -18.41 6.10 -9.28
C VAL A 355 -19.85 6.44 -8.84
N PHE A 356 -19.98 7.48 -8.02
CA PHE A 356 -21.27 8.00 -7.54
C PHE A 356 -21.61 9.35 -8.18
N GLU A 357 -22.90 9.61 -8.36
CA GLU A 357 -23.43 10.90 -8.79
C GLU A 357 -23.78 11.79 -7.59
N THR A 358 -23.34 13.06 -7.63
CA THR A 358 -23.97 14.11 -6.83
C THR A 358 -25.36 14.44 -7.38
N ARG A 359 -26.27 14.76 -6.47
CA ARG A 359 -27.58 15.34 -6.78
C ARG A 359 -27.41 16.77 -7.29
N ALA A 360 -28.39 17.25 -8.06
CA ALA A 360 -28.38 18.60 -8.66
C ALA A 360 -28.31 19.78 -7.66
N ASP A 361 -28.53 19.55 -6.36
CA ASP A 361 -28.31 20.55 -5.29
C ASP A 361 -26.91 20.46 -4.65
N GLY A 362 -25.99 19.69 -5.27
CA GLY A 362 -24.61 19.49 -4.80
C GLY A 362 -24.46 18.44 -3.71
N LYS A 363 -25.54 17.84 -3.20
CA LYS A 363 -25.47 16.83 -2.12
C LYS A 363 -25.19 15.43 -2.69
N PRO A 364 -24.45 14.57 -1.97
CA PRO A 364 -24.19 13.21 -2.41
C PRO A 364 -25.29 12.21 -2.02
N LEU A 365 -26.20 12.59 -1.11
CA LEU A 365 -27.27 11.72 -0.60
C LEU A 365 -28.61 12.02 -1.29
N TRP A 366 -29.33 10.94 -1.56
CA TRP A 366 -30.64 10.88 -2.18
C TRP A 366 -31.62 10.18 -1.24
N THR A 367 -32.74 10.81 -0.95
CA THR A 367 -33.85 10.19 -0.21
C THR A 367 -34.65 9.33 -1.18
N ILE A 368 -34.69 8.01 -0.94
CA ILE A 368 -35.44 7.04 -1.76
C ILE A 368 -36.62 6.42 -0.99
N ALA A 369 -37.68 6.04 -1.71
CA ALA A 369 -38.89 5.41 -1.18
C ALA A 369 -39.19 4.05 -1.84
N PRO A 370 -38.32 3.03 -1.66
CA PRO A 370 -38.45 1.75 -2.38
C PRO A 370 -39.65 0.89 -1.92
N PRO A 371 -40.16 -0.01 -2.78
CA PRO A 371 -41.29 -0.88 -2.45
C PRO A 371 -41.08 -1.68 -1.15
N GLY A 372 -42.07 -1.61 -0.26
CA GLY A 372 -42.04 -2.30 1.04
C GLY A 372 -41.25 -1.59 2.15
N ALA A 373 -40.57 -0.47 1.89
CA ALA A 373 -39.98 0.34 2.94
C ALA A 373 -41.05 1.08 3.77
N LYS A 374 -40.92 1.05 5.10
CA LYS A 374 -41.84 1.73 6.04
C LYS A 374 -41.50 3.20 6.29
N THR A 375 -40.30 3.60 5.88
CA THR A 375 -39.74 4.95 6.01
C THR A 375 -38.89 5.22 4.76
N PRO A 376 -38.73 6.47 4.33
CA PRO A 376 -37.71 6.82 3.35
C PRO A 376 -36.32 6.39 3.84
N LEU A 377 -35.42 6.11 2.89
CA LEU A 377 -34.03 5.70 3.14
C LEU A 377 -33.08 6.69 2.48
N GLU A 378 -31.99 7.05 3.15
CA GLU A 378 -30.89 7.79 2.53
C GLU A 378 -29.99 6.83 1.75
N ALA A 379 -29.63 7.21 0.53
CA ALA A 379 -28.84 6.40 -0.39
C ALA A 379 -27.90 7.25 -1.26
N VAL A 380 -26.91 6.59 -1.86
CA VAL A 380 -26.01 7.17 -2.87
C VAL A 380 -26.32 6.55 -4.23
N LYS A 381 -26.32 7.35 -5.30
CA LYS A 381 -26.63 6.89 -6.66
C LYS A 381 -25.34 6.59 -7.43
N LEU A 382 -25.29 5.48 -8.17
CA LEU A 382 -24.16 5.18 -9.08
C LEU A 382 -24.32 5.86 -10.44
N ALA A 383 -23.21 6.38 -10.98
CA ALA A 383 -23.13 6.93 -12.33
C ALA A 383 -23.29 5.88 -13.44
N ALA A 384 -22.94 4.62 -13.14
CA ALA A 384 -23.21 3.49 -14.01
C ALA A 384 -23.58 2.25 -13.20
N ALA A 385 -24.84 1.80 -13.30
CA ALA A 385 -25.29 0.56 -12.65
C ALA A 385 -24.44 -0.66 -13.04
N ALA A 386 -23.92 -0.68 -14.27
CA ALA A 386 -23.00 -1.71 -14.77
C ALA A 386 -21.69 -1.82 -13.95
N ALA A 387 -21.23 -0.74 -13.29
CA ALA A 387 -19.98 -0.76 -12.51
C ALA A 387 -19.99 -1.78 -11.36
N VAL A 388 -21.18 -2.15 -10.88
CA VAL A 388 -21.40 -3.17 -9.83
C VAL A 388 -22.19 -4.38 -10.36
N LEU A 389 -23.15 -4.20 -11.27
CA LEU A 389 -24.09 -5.27 -11.68
C LEU A 389 -23.60 -6.14 -12.86
N ALA A 390 -22.49 -5.80 -13.54
CA ALA A 390 -22.08 -6.47 -14.78
C ALA A 390 -21.68 -7.95 -14.66
N GLY A 391 -21.51 -8.49 -13.45
CA GLY A 391 -21.14 -9.88 -13.19
C GLY A 391 -22.24 -10.76 -12.59
N LEU A 392 -23.52 -10.35 -12.68
CA LEU A 392 -24.64 -11.05 -12.04
C LEU A 392 -25.45 -11.87 -13.05
N GLU A 393 -25.67 -13.14 -12.72
CA GLU A 393 -26.63 -14.02 -13.40
C GLU A 393 -27.66 -14.60 -12.39
N PRO A 394 -28.97 -14.46 -12.62
CA PRO A 394 -29.59 -13.66 -13.67
C PRO A 394 -29.30 -12.16 -13.49
N ARG A 395 -29.23 -11.43 -14.61
CA ARG A 395 -29.04 -9.97 -14.57
C ARG A 395 -30.31 -9.30 -14.00
N PRO A 396 -30.20 -8.45 -12.98
CA PRO A 396 -31.37 -7.79 -12.39
C PRO A 396 -31.98 -6.77 -13.36
N GLU A 397 -33.31 -6.73 -13.41
CA GLU A 397 -34.09 -5.72 -14.13
C GLU A 397 -34.42 -4.53 -13.20
N PRO A 398 -34.55 -3.30 -13.74
CA PRO A 398 -34.96 -2.14 -12.95
C PRO A 398 -36.46 -2.22 -12.63
N LEU A 399 -36.85 -1.71 -11.46
CA LEU A 399 -38.25 -1.44 -11.15
C LEU A 399 -38.82 -0.40 -12.13
N ALA A 400 -40.10 -0.53 -12.47
CA ALA A 400 -40.77 0.38 -13.40
C ALA A 400 -40.90 1.81 -12.84
N ASP A 401 -41.02 1.92 -11.52
CA ASP A 401 -41.12 3.16 -10.77
C ASP A 401 -39.75 3.85 -10.61
N ALA A 402 -39.79 5.16 -10.40
CA ALA A 402 -38.64 5.91 -9.91
C ALA A 402 -38.55 5.78 -8.38
N LEU A 403 -37.34 5.66 -7.84
CA LEU A 403 -37.09 5.42 -6.42
C LEU A 403 -36.78 6.69 -5.64
N ALA A 404 -36.16 7.69 -6.28
CA ALA A 404 -35.89 8.99 -5.68
C ALA A 404 -37.19 9.75 -5.39
N ALA A 405 -37.36 10.20 -4.15
CA ALA A 405 -38.46 11.07 -3.78
C ALA A 405 -38.16 12.51 -4.22
N GLU A 406 -38.93 13.05 -5.17
CA GLU A 406 -38.86 14.46 -5.50
C GLU A 406 -39.28 15.30 -4.28
N LEU A 407 -38.44 16.25 -3.84
CA LEU A 407 -38.80 17.24 -2.82
C LEU A 407 -39.77 18.28 -3.43
N GLY A 408 -41.01 17.87 -3.67
CA GLY A 408 -42.00 18.65 -4.42
C GLY A 408 -43.47 18.49 -4.01
N ALA A 409 -43.80 17.61 -3.06
CA ALA A 409 -45.19 17.47 -2.57
C ALA A 409 -45.25 17.13 -1.07
N ALA A 410 -45.69 18.09 -0.25
CA ALA A 410 -46.28 17.77 1.03
C ALA A 410 -47.71 17.24 0.80
N PRO A 411 -48.13 16.13 1.40
CA PRO A 411 -49.51 15.66 1.30
C PRO A 411 -50.42 16.54 2.18
N GLU A 412 -50.93 17.63 1.61
CA GLU A 412 -52.13 18.27 2.12
C GLU A 412 -53.30 17.27 2.09
N GLY A 413 -54.18 17.31 3.09
CA GLY A 413 -55.43 16.54 3.07
C GLY A 413 -55.49 15.30 3.96
N SER A 414 -55.27 15.48 5.27
CA SER A 414 -56.04 14.70 6.26
C SER A 414 -56.46 15.62 7.40
N ALA A 415 -57.77 15.84 7.53
CA ALA A 415 -58.33 16.81 8.48
C ALA A 415 -58.29 16.28 9.93
N ALA A 416 -57.86 17.13 10.86
CA ALA A 416 -57.88 16.80 12.28
C ALA A 416 -59.30 16.98 12.88
N PRO A 417 -59.75 16.07 13.76
CA PRO A 417 -60.83 16.37 14.70
C PRO A 417 -60.29 17.17 15.90
N THR A 418 -61.06 18.16 16.36
CA THR A 418 -60.66 19.14 17.38
C THR A 418 -60.58 18.54 18.81
N PRO A 419 -59.59 18.90 19.64
CA PRO A 419 -59.58 18.58 21.06
C PRO A 419 -60.37 19.59 21.91
N THR A 420 -61.15 19.10 22.88
CA THR A 420 -61.91 19.90 23.87
C THR A 420 -61.06 20.14 25.14
N PRO A 421 -61.11 21.33 25.77
CA PRO A 421 -60.11 21.72 26.78
C PRO A 421 -60.35 21.25 28.23
N THR A 422 -59.22 21.07 28.93
CA THR A 422 -58.85 21.31 30.36
C THR A 422 -59.95 21.47 31.43
N PRO A 423 -59.70 20.96 32.65
CA PRO A 423 -59.00 21.80 33.64
C PRO A 423 -57.86 21.09 34.41
N ALA A 424 -56.96 21.89 35.00
CA ALA A 424 -55.76 21.43 35.70
C ALA A 424 -55.86 21.58 37.23
N HIS A 425 -55.09 20.80 37.98
CA HIS A 425 -54.88 20.93 39.42
C HIS A 425 -53.39 20.82 39.79
N SER A 426 -52.95 21.62 40.75
CA SER A 426 -51.52 21.82 41.07
C SER A 426 -51.19 21.43 42.51
N ARG A 427 -50.09 20.70 42.74
CA ARG A 427 -49.29 20.78 43.98
C ARG A 427 -47.85 20.29 43.75
N ALA A 428 -46.95 20.72 44.62
CA ALA A 428 -45.49 20.47 44.60
C ALA A 428 -45.00 20.24 46.05
N PRO A 429 -43.69 20.11 46.36
CA PRO A 429 -42.55 19.53 45.62
C PRO A 429 -41.80 18.42 46.41
N GLY A 430 -40.75 17.80 45.83
CA GLY A 430 -39.79 16.90 46.51
C GLY A 430 -38.43 16.81 45.76
N PRO A 431 -37.30 16.47 46.41
CA PRO A 431 -35.97 16.96 45.98
C PRO A 431 -35.04 15.99 45.19
N LEU A 432 -33.98 16.60 44.64
CA LEU A 432 -32.81 16.05 43.93
C LEU A 432 -31.91 15.20 44.86
N PRO A 433 -31.09 14.25 44.33
CA PRO A 433 -29.76 14.54 43.75
C PRO A 433 -29.42 13.68 42.49
N ALA A 434 -28.33 13.86 41.76
CA ALA A 434 -27.46 15.01 41.45
C ALA A 434 -26.69 14.67 40.14
N ALA A 435 -26.17 15.66 39.42
CA ALA A 435 -25.48 15.47 38.14
C ALA A 435 -24.03 15.97 38.17
N SER A 436 -23.17 15.41 37.30
CA SER A 436 -21.86 15.97 36.92
C SER A 436 -21.60 15.74 35.42
N PRO A 437 -20.96 16.67 34.68
CA PRO A 437 -21.04 16.68 33.22
C PRO A 437 -19.73 16.35 32.46
N ARG A 438 -19.95 16.08 31.15
CA ARG A 438 -19.03 16.06 30.00
C ARG A 438 -17.96 17.17 29.99
N ALA A 439 -16.79 16.88 29.40
CA ALA A 439 -15.77 17.85 29.03
C ALA A 439 -15.23 17.61 27.59
N GLU A 440 -15.08 18.70 26.83
CA GLU A 440 -14.47 18.85 25.49
C GLU A 440 -14.15 20.37 25.33
N PRO A 441 -13.32 20.82 24.36
CA PRO A 441 -12.03 20.29 23.91
C PRO A 441 -10.93 21.39 24.03
N HIS A 442 -10.20 21.71 22.93
CA HIS A 442 -9.12 22.72 22.76
C HIS A 442 -7.68 22.30 23.16
N GLN A 443 -6.61 22.65 22.42
CA GLN A 443 -6.43 23.00 20.98
C GLN A 443 -4.92 23.13 20.65
N LEU A 444 -4.50 22.86 19.39
CA LEU A 444 -3.22 23.30 18.75
C LEU A 444 -1.92 22.75 19.40
N GLU A 445 -0.73 22.73 18.79
CA GLU A 445 -0.29 22.55 17.39
C GLU A 445 1.14 21.94 17.42
N LEU A 446 1.64 21.38 16.31
CA LEU A 446 3.02 20.88 16.20
C LEU A 446 3.74 21.45 14.96
N PRO A 447 4.89 22.13 15.10
CA PRO A 447 5.67 22.63 13.98
C PRO A 447 6.51 21.51 13.33
N VAL A 448 6.80 21.69 12.03
CA VAL A 448 7.60 20.78 11.21
C VAL A 448 9.09 21.14 11.28
N SER A 449 9.97 20.13 11.30
CA SER A 449 11.37 20.26 10.84
C SER A 449 11.86 18.98 10.16
N ALA A 450 12.38 19.12 8.93
CA ALA A 450 13.31 18.18 8.29
C ALA A 450 14.75 18.64 8.64
N LEU A 451 15.89 18.07 8.21
CA LEU A 451 16.30 17.07 7.21
C LEU A 451 17.25 16.03 7.91
N GLY A 452 17.86 15.01 7.30
CA GLY A 452 18.19 14.75 5.89
C GLY A 452 18.98 13.43 5.73
N ALA A 453 19.58 13.22 4.56
CA ALA A 453 20.20 11.95 4.18
C ALA A 453 21.73 12.02 4.07
N ALA A 454 22.40 10.87 4.27
CA ALA A 454 23.78 10.61 3.88
C ALA A 454 23.88 9.24 3.17
N GLY A 455 24.76 9.13 2.17
CA GLY A 455 24.87 7.96 1.30
C GLY A 455 25.82 6.86 1.79
N PRO A 456 25.84 5.69 1.12
CA PRO A 456 26.63 4.53 1.54
C PRO A 456 28.09 4.55 1.04
N GLY A 457 29.00 4.04 1.87
CA GLY A 457 30.37 3.66 1.48
C GLY A 457 30.49 2.13 1.28
N THR A 458 31.19 1.69 0.24
CA THR A 458 31.43 0.28 -0.12
C THR A 458 32.86 -0.14 0.32
N PRO A 459 33.14 -1.42 0.67
CA PRO A 459 34.15 -1.72 1.71
C PRO A 459 35.42 -2.48 1.23
N ALA A 460 36.31 -2.73 2.21
CA ALA A 460 37.34 -3.79 2.27
C ALA A 460 38.59 -3.60 1.37
N PRO A 461 39.69 -4.37 1.57
CA PRO A 461 39.97 -5.43 2.57
C PRO A 461 40.98 -4.92 3.65
N GLU A 462 41.92 -5.60 4.34
CA GLU A 462 42.58 -6.93 4.26
C GLU A 462 42.72 -7.65 5.64
N THR A 463 43.89 -8.21 5.97
CA THR A 463 44.11 -9.40 6.80
C THR A 463 45.15 -9.21 7.92
N GLY A 464 44.98 -9.94 9.04
CA GLY A 464 46.06 -10.40 9.96
C GLY A 464 46.58 -9.42 11.02
N GLU A 465 47.36 -9.84 12.04
CA GLU A 465 47.39 -11.12 12.78
C GLU A 465 48.18 -10.92 14.10
N ARG A 466 47.62 -11.36 15.25
CA ARG A 466 48.23 -11.70 16.56
C ARG A 466 49.14 -10.71 17.35
N ALA A 467 49.01 -10.89 18.67
CA ALA A 467 50.05 -10.84 19.72
C ALA A 467 50.23 -9.57 20.59
N ALA A 468 50.69 -9.84 21.81
CA ALA A 468 51.01 -8.94 22.92
C ALA A 468 52.37 -8.21 22.68
N ASP A 469 52.89 -7.31 23.53
CA ASP A 469 52.92 -7.37 25.00
C ASP A 469 53.30 -6.03 25.69
N THR A 470 53.17 -6.01 27.04
CA THR A 470 53.81 -5.16 28.07
C THR A 470 54.18 -3.68 27.84
N GLY A 471 53.93 -2.84 28.86
CA GLY A 471 54.82 -1.69 29.16
C GLY A 471 54.18 -0.40 29.72
N GLY A 472 54.02 -0.30 31.04
CA GLY A 472 54.07 1.00 31.76
C GLY A 472 55.53 1.34 32.15
N PRO A 473 55.85 2.57 32.63
CA PRO A 473 55.25 3.08 33.88
C PRO A 473 55.05 4.61 34.07
N GLN A 474 54.08 4.94 34.93
CA GLN A 474 54.01 6.00 35.97
C GLN A 474 54.84 7.32 35.90
N SER A 475 54.20 8.47 36.19
CA SER A 475 54.46 9.36 37.38
C SER A 475 54.29 10.89 37.16
N THR A 476 53.33 11.51 37.89
CA THR A 476 53.42 12.74 38.75
C THR A 476 54.04 14.08 38.23
N VAL A 477 53.65 15.31 38.64
CA VAL A 477 52.58 15.88 39.53
C VAL A 477 52.55 17.43 39.36
N GLN A 478 51.37 18.09 39.44
CA GLN A 478 51.10 19.56 39.66
C GLN A 478 51.76 20.60 38.72
N GLY A 479 51.26 21.84 38.54
CA GLY A 479 50.02 22.51 38.99
C GLY A 479 50.04 24.05 38.72
N ALA A 480 48.88 24.74 38.84
CA ALA A 480 48.66 26.21 38.71
C ALA A 480 48.83 26.87 37.31
N SER A 481 48.15 27.97 36.92
CA SER A 481 46.90 28.61 37.42
C SER A 481 46.26 29.57 36.40
N ALA A 482 44.93 29.69 36.45
CA ALA A 482 43.96 30.66 35.89
C ALA A 482 44.39 31.84 34.96
N SER A 483 43.65 32.02 33.85
CA SER A 483 42.63 33.11 33.72
C SER A 483 41.85 33.07 32.38
N ASP A 484 40.55 33.38 32.45
CA ASP A 484 39.60 34.03 31.49
C ASP A 484 39.63 33.74 29.95
N ALA A 485 38.49 33.64 29.24
CA ALA A 485 37.07 33.56 29.65
C ALA A 485 36.12 33.11 28.51
N SER A 486 34.92 32.64 28.90
CA SER A 486 33.63 32.68 28.16
C SER A 486 33.47 31.94 26.81
N SER A 487 32.83 30.77 26.84
CA SER A 487 31.40 30.62 26.48
C SER A 487 30.94 29.18 26.71
N ALA A 488 29.66 28.95 27.03
CA ALA A 488 29.12 27.63 27.38
C ALA A 488 27.88 27.25 26.57
N ALA A 489 27.87 26.03 26.05
CA ALA A 489 26.69 25.31 25.55
C ALA A 489 26.79 23.86 26.04
N GLN A 490 25.65 23.23 26.34
CA GLN A 490 25.61 22.00 27.15
C GLN A 490 25.70 20.72 26.29
N ALA A 491 26.15 19.63 26.90
CA ALA A 491 26.18 18.30 26.30
C ALA A 491 24.90 17.52 26.63
N ASP A 492 24.46 16.65 25.72
CA ASP A 492 23.33 15.74 25.93
C ASP A 492 23.63 14.65 26.99
N PRO A 493 22.60 14.17 27.73
CA PRO A 493 22.74 13.08 28.68
C PRO A 493 22.86 11.71 27.97
N PRO A 494 23.51 10.71 28.61
CA PRO A 494 23.62 9.37 28.06
C PRO A 494 22.28 8.63 28.06
N VAL A 495 21.89 8.10 26.90
CA VAL A 495 20.67 7.27 26.75
C VAL A 495 20.99 5.82 27.11
N ALA A 496 20.23 5.25 28.05
CA ALA A 496 20.34 3.85 28.47
C ALA A 496 19.80 2.88 27.38
N PRO A 497 20.29 1.64 27.29
CA PRO A 497 19.82 0.67 26.30
C PRO A 497 18.35 0.28 26.54
N SER A 498 17.50 0.49 25.53
CA SER A 498 16.12 0.03 25.53
C SER A 498 15.98 -1.36 24.91
N LEU A 499 15.09 -2.18 25.49
CA LEU A 499 14.69 -3.48 24.96
C LEU A 499 13.88 -3.31 23.67
N ALA A 500 14.12 -4.15 22.67
CA ALA A 500 13.42 -4.09 21.39
C ALA A 500 12.95 -5.47 20.90
N LEU A 501 11.66 -5.61 20.59
CA LEU A 501 11.04 -6.86 20.18
C LEU A 501 11.13 -7.10 18.66
N HIS A 502 11.82 -8.16 18.25
CA HIS A 502 11.95 -8.59 16.85
C HIS A 502 10.99 -9.73 16.49
N ALA A 503 9.70 -9.58 16.83
CA ALA A 503 8.70 -10.62 16.60
C ALA A 503 8.46 -10.91 15.09
N PRO A 504 8.67 -12.15 14.61
CA PRO A 504 8.49 -12.51 13.20
C PRO A 504 7.03 -12.34 12.77
N MET A 505 6.77 -12.04 11.49
CA MET A 505 5.41 -11.80 10.96
C MET A 505 4.41 -12.95 11.19
N ARG A 506 4.90 -14.18 11.45
CA ARG A 506 4.10 -15.37 11.75
C ARG A 506 3.46 -15.35 13.16
N LEU A 507 3.93 -14.49 14.08
CA LEU A 507 3.29 -14.35 15.40
C LEU A 507 1.92 -13.65 15.28
N ALA A 508 0.90 -14.28 15.88
CA ALA A 508 -0.48 -13.79 15.90
C ALA A 508 -0.59 -12.33 16.41
N PRO A 509 -1.37 -11.45 15.75
CA PRO A 509 -1.35 -10.00 16.03
C PRO A 509 -1.66 -9.61 17.47
N HIS A 510 -2.58 -10.29 18.16
CA HIS A 510 -2.92 -10.01 19.56
C HIS A 510 -1.78 -10.37 20.53
N VAL A 511 -1.03 -11.45 20.27
CA VAL A 511 0.17 -11.79 21.07
C VAL A 511 1.31 -10.81 20.77
N ARG A 512 1.46 -10.39 19.50
CA ARG A 512 2.42 -9.34 19.13
C ARG A 512 2.15 -8.03 19.87
N ALA A 513 0.90 -7.54 19.85
CA ALA A 513 0.50 -6.33 20.56
C ALA A 513 0.84 -6.44 22.05
N ALA A 514 0.36 -7.50 22.72
CA ALA A 514 0.62 -7.71 24.13
C ALA A 514 2.13 -7.76 24.47
N LEU A 515 2.99 -8.30 23.60
CA LEU A 515 4.43 -8.32 23.81
C LEU A 515 5.12 -6.97 23.56
N VAL A 516 4.64 -6.17 22.60
CA VAL A 516 5.09 -4.77 22.44
C VAL A 516 4.72 -3.98 23.68
N ASP A 517 3.45 -4.07 24.13
CA ASP A 517 2.96 -3.43 25.36
C ASP A 517 3.68 -3.90 26.64
N ILE A 518 4.35 -5.06 26.62
CA ILE A 518 5.21 -5.55 27.73
C ILE A 518 6.60 -4.93 27.63
N VAL A 519 7.21 -4.93 26.44
CA VAL A 519 8.55 -4.35 26.22
C VAL A 519 8.54 -2.84 26.43
N ASP A 520 7.50 -2.14 26.00
CA ASP A 520 7.35 -0.70 26.22
C ASP A 520 7.09 -0.37 27.71
N ALA A 521 6.38 -1.23 28.44
CA ALA A 521 6.23 -1.09 29.89
C ALA A 521 7.55 -1.33 30.66
N LEU A 522 8.38 -2.28 30.20
CA LEU A 522 9.75 -2.48 30.71
C LEU A 522 10.65 -1.27 30.42
N ASN A 523 10.60 -0.73 29.19
CA ASN A 523 11.41 0.42 28.76
C ASN A 523 11.03 1.72 29.48
N THR A 524 9.75 1.93 29.78
CA THR A 524 9.26 3.15 30.44
C THR A 524 9.28 3.09 31.97
N GLY A 525 9.57 1.92 32.56
CA GLY A 525 9.46 1.68 34.00
C GLY A 525 8.03 1.80 34.56
N SER A 526 7.03 1.93 33.69
CA SER A 526 5.65 2.22 34.07
C SER A 526 4.89 0.94 34.43
N ALA A 527 4.36 0.90 35.67
CA ALA A 527 3.56 -0.21 36.19
C ALA A 527 4.17 -1.60 35.93
N ALA A 528 5.43 -1.75 36.36
CA ALA A 528 6.31 -2.94 36.29
C ALA A 528 5.56 -4.24 35.90
N PRO A 529 5.62 -4.66 34.62
CA PRO A 529 4.94 -5.87 34.18
C PRO A 529 5.56 -7.11 34.84
N MET A 530 4.80 -8.19 34.95
CA MET A 530 5.31 -9.49 35.43
C MET A 530 6.14 -10.19 34.34
N ALA A 531 7.19 -9.51 33.89
CA ALA A 531 8.12 -9.89 32.84
C ALA A 531 9.54 -9.44 33.23
N ALA A 532 10.56 -10.18 32.79
CA ALA A 532 11.95 -9.92 33.14
C ALA A 532 12.90 -10.29 32.00
N ALA A 533 13.89 -9.45 31.69
CA ALA A 533 14.99 -9.84 30.84
C ALA A 533 15.90 -10.84 31.60
N THR A 534 16.22 -11.96 30.98
CA THR A 534 17.08 -13.01 31.56
C THR A 534 18.15 -13.44 30.55
N PRO A 535 19.25 -14.10 30.97
CA PRO A 535 20.23 -14.66 30.03
C PRO A 535 19.65 -15.68 29.05
N ALA A 536 18.50 -16.29 29.36
CA ALA A 536 17.76 -17.20 28.48
C ALA A 536 16.77 -16.48 27.55
N GLY A 537 16.69 -15.15 27.60
CA GLY A 537 15.75 -14.30 26.88
C GLY A 537 14.69 -13.65 27.78
N LEU A 538 13.64 -13.08 27.18
CA LEU A 538 12.60 -12.34 27.90
C LEU A 538 11.58 -13.29 28.54
N PHE A 539 11.54 -13.38 29.86
CA PHE A 539 10.48 -14.06 30.60
C PHE A 539 9.20 -13.21 30.63
N VAL A 540 8.04 -13.84 30.46
CA VAL A 540 6.71 -13.24 30.66
C VAL A 540 5.82 -14.21 31.43
N ALA A 541 5.25 -13.78 32.57
CA ALA A 541 4.32 -14.57 33.37
C ALA A 541 2.99 -14.81 32.63
N LEU A 542 2.33 -15.95 32.86
CA LEU A 542 1.03 -16.25 32.24
C LEU A 542 -0.04 -15.23 32.64
N ALA A 543 -0.03 -14.77 33.88
CA ALA A 543 -0.90 -13.71 34.38
C ALA A 543 -0.72 -12.36 33.65
N GLU A 544 0.47 -12.09 33.08
CA GLU A 544 0.74 -10.84 32.33
C GLU A 544 0.12 -10.85 30.93
N PHE A 545 -0.06 -12.05 30.35
CA PHE A 545 -0.86 -12.25 29.14
C PHE A 545 -2.36 -12.13 29.44
N GLU A 546 -2.84 -12.71 30.55
CA GLU A 546 -4.24 -12.58 30.99
C GLU A 546 -4.60 -11.11 31.29
N ARG A 547 -3.68 -10.35 31.92
CA ARG A 547 -3.79 -8.90 32.15
C ARG A 547 -3.93 -8.08 30.85
N ARG A 548 -3.47 -8.60 29.71
CA ARG A 548 -3.66 -8.02 28.36
C ARG A 548 -4.68 -8.79 27.51
N HIS A 549 -5.59 -9.52 28.14
CA HIS A 549 -6.68 -10.26 27.48
C HIS A 549 -6.23 -11.31 26.45
N VAL A 550 -5.06 -11.93 26.65
CA VAL A 550 -4.56 -13.05 25.84
C VAL A 550 -4.58 -14.33 26.68
N GLU A 551 -5.31 -15.37 26.24
CA GLU A 551 -5.29 -16.68 26.91
C GLU A 551 -3.87 -17.27 26.97
N PRO A 552 -3.41 -17.83 28.10
CA PRO A 552 -2.11 -18.51 28.21
C PRO A 552 -1.91 -19.64 27.21
N SER A 553 -2.96 -20.41 26.93
CA SER A 553 -2.99 -21.50 25.95
C SER A 553 -2.72 -20.99 24.52
N LEU A 554 -3.33 -19.86 24.16
CA LEU A 554 -3.20 -19.18 22.87
C LEU A 554 -1.85 -18.49 22.74
N ALA A 555 -1.35 -17.83 23.78
CA ALA A 555 -0.01 -17.26 23.84
C ALA A 555 1.07 -18.32 23.62
N LEU A 556 1.02 -19.42 24.40
CA LEU A 556 1.91 -20.57 24.27
C LEU A 556 1.88 -21.15 22.84
N ARG A 557 0.68 -21.37 22.30
CA ARG A 557 0.50 -21.91 20.95
C ARG A 557 1.11 -21.01 19.88
N ALA A 558 0.78 -19.72 19.90
CA ALA A 558 1.25 -18.76 18.90
C ALA A 558 2.78 -18.55 18.97
N LEU A 559 3.36 -18.52 20.18
CA LEU A 559 4.80 -18.45 20.37
C LEU A 559 5.52 -19.72 19.90
N ARG A 560 4.92 -20.91 20.10
CA ARG A 560 5.47 -22.18 19.58
C ARG A 560 5.38 -22.26 18.05
N GLU A 561 4.25 -21.88 17.46
CA GLU A 561 4.07 -21.80 15.99
C GLU A 561 5.02 -20.77 15.35
N ALA A 562 5.29 -19.65 16.03
CA ALA A 562 6.28 -18.65 15.63
C ALA A 562 7.75 -19.03 15.93
N ARG A 563 7.99 -20.18 16.60
CA ARG A 563 9.31 -20.64 17.11
C ARG A 563 10.03 -19.63 18.01
N MET A 564 9.26 -18.88 18.81
CA MET A 564 9.76 -17.82 19.68
C MET A 564 10.15 -18.24 21.10
N LEU A 565 9.86 -19.48 21.51
CA LEU A 565 10.14 -19.96 22.88
C LEU A 565 11.60 -20.41 23.05
N ALA A 566 12.20 -20.11 24.19
CA ALA A 566 13.49 -20.65 24.61
C ALA A 566 13.30 -22.11 25.09
N GLY A 567 14.12 -23.03 24.56
CA GLY A 567 13.95 -24.48 24.72
C GLY A 567 13.33 -25.11 23.47
N GLY A 568 14.18 -25.72 22.64
CA GLY A 568 13.79 -26.19 21.30
C GLY A 568 13.31 -27.65 21.25
N GLY A 569 12.25 -27.89 20.47
CA GLY A 569 11.90 -29.21 19.95
C GLY A 569 10.82 -29.98 20.72
N ASP A 570 9.58 -29.94 20.20
CA ASP A 570 8.45 -30.89 20.32
C ASP A 570 8.07 -31.54 21.68
N GLY A 571 8.67 -31.12 22.79
CA GLY A 571 8.29 -31.53 24.14
C GLY A 571 7.06 -30.80 24.71
N PRO A 572 6.64 -31.16 25.94
CA PRO A 572 5.79 -30.27 26.74
C PRO A 572 6.48 -28.91 26.93
N ALA A 573 5.69 -27.85 27.07
CA ALA A 573 6.21 -26.49 27.02
C ALA A 573 7.25 -26.22 28.13
N PRO A 574 8.37 -25.53 27.83
CA PRO A 574 9.32 -25.07 28.84
C PRO A 574 8.75 -23.86 29.59
N THR A 575 7.73 -24.10 30.41
CA THR A 575 7.24 -23.11 31.37
C THR A 575 8.23 -22.99 32.51
N SER A 576 8.87 -21.83 32.61
CA SER A 576 9.79 -21.48 33.70
C SER A 576 9.00 -20.81 34.84
N THR A 577 9.60 -20.80 36.03
CA THR A 577 9.07 -20.08 37.20
C THR A 577 10.02 -18.95 37.55
N TRP A 578 9.49 -17.75 37.76
CA TRP A 578 10.25 -16.55 38.12
C TRP A 578 9.58 -15.82 39.27
N VAL A 579 10.35 -15.21 40.18
CA VAL A 579 9.81 -14.54 41.37
C VAL A 579 9.59 -13.05 41.10
N PHE A 580 8.36 -12.57 41.31
CA PHE A 580 8.00 -11.15 41.28
C PHE A 580 7.40 -10.75 42.63
N GLY A 581 7.93 -9.70 43.26
CA GLY A 581 7.43 -9.19 44.55
C GLY A 581 7.52 -10.16 45.75
N GLY A 582 8.13 -11.34 45.56
CA GLY A 582 8.16 -12.43 46.55
C GLY A 582 7.26 -13.63 46.18
N GLU A 583 6.38 -13.50 45.19
CA GLU A 583 5.55 -14.60 44.70
C GLU A 583 6.20 -15.31 43.50
N ALA A 584 6.08 -16.64 43.45
CA ALA A 584 6.64 -17.47 42.39
C ALA A 584 5.64 -17.63 41.23
N CYS A 585 5.90 -16.94 40.12
CA CYS A 585 4.99 -16.85 38.97
C CYS A 585 5.43 -17.78 37.84
N LEU A 586 4.47 -18.48 37.25
CA LEU A 586 4.69 -19.42 36.15
C LEU A 586 4.57 -18.66 34.81
N GLY A 587 5.45 -18.92 33.85
CA GLY A 587 5.56 -18.11 32.62
C GLY A 587 6.26 -18.77 31.45
N LEU A 588 6.49 -17.99 30.39
CA LEU A 588 7.11 -18.38 29.14
C LEU A 588 8.36 -17.51 28.88
N THR A 589 9.47 -18.14 28.52
CA THR A 589 10.68 -17.43 28.10
C THR A 589 10.73 -17.32 26.58
N ILE A 590 10.83 -16.09 26.06
CA ILE A 590 10.99 -15.76 24.64
C ILE A 590 12.48 -15.76 24.32
N ALA A 591 12.89 -16.51 23.29
CA ALA A 591 14.29 -16.75 22.99
C ALA A 591 15.06 -15.48 22.57
N PRO A 592 16.38 -15.38 22.89
CA PRO A 592 17.20 -14.20 22.61
C PRO A 592 17.15 -13.60 21.20
N PRO A 593 17.13 -14.37 20.07
CA PRO A 593 17.11 -13.75 18.74
C PRO A 593 15.83 -12.95 18.41
N PHE A 594 14.83 -12.94 19.31
CA PHE A 594 13.62 -12.13 19.18
C PHE A 594 13.58 -10.90 20.08
N VAL A 595 14.63 -10.65 20.89
CA VAL A 595 14.71 -9.49 21.80
C VAL A 595 16.13 -8.91 21.81
N SER A 596 16.28 -7.67 21.36
CA SER A 596 17.52 -6.89 21.48
C SER A 596 17.50 -5.99 22.72
N GLY A 597 18.63 -5.42 23.10
CA GLY A 597 18.74 -4.48 24.23
C GLY A 597 18.79 -5.15 25.62
N MET A 598 19.02 -6.46 25.68
CA MET A 598 19.26 -7.16 26.95
C MET A 598 20.69 -6.90 27.43
N GLU A 599 20.83 -6.20 28.56
CA GLU A 599 22.10 -6.03 29.28
C GLU A 599 22.74 -7.40 29.63
N PRO A 600 24.03 -7.63 29.33
CA PRO A 600 24.75 -8.80 29.81
C PRO A 600 25.12 -8.59 31.29
N ALA A 601 24.19 -8.91 32.19
CA ALA A 601 24.38 -8.78 33.63
C ALA A 601 25.67 -9.49 34.10
N ALA A 602 26.56 -8.73 34.74
CA ALA A 602 27.82 -9.23 35.29
C ALA A 602 27.63 -10.23 36.44
N ASP A 603 28.68 -11.01 36.74
CA ASP A 603 28.67 -12.09 37.74
C ASP A 603 28.14 -11.64 39.11
N ALA A 604 26.90 -12.04 39.43
CA ALA A 604 26.23 -11.78 40.69
C ALA A 604 26.14 -13.05 41.57
N GLY A 605 27.30 -13.58 41.96
CA GLY A 605 27.47 -14.37 43.19
C GLY A 605 26.83 -15.77 43.26
N SER A 606 27.66 -16.81 43.28
CA SER A 606 27.25 -18.16 43.70
C SER A 606 26.94 -18.22 45.21
N GLY A 607 25.74 -18.64 45.59
CA GLY A 607 25.41 -19.06 46.96
C GLY A 607 23.92 -18.97 47.31
N ASN A 608 23.32 -19.90 48.08
CA ASN A 608 23.88 -21.14 48.63
C ASN A 608 22.74 -22.10 49.08
N ARG A 609 22.65 -23.28 48.44
CA ARG A 609 21.71 -24.40 48.69
C ARG A 609 20.24 -24.18 48.38
#